data_AF-A0A7H1DTR9-F1
#
_entry.id   AF-A0A7H1DTR9-F1
#
_cell.length_a   1.000
_cell.length_b   1.000
_cell.length_c   1.000
_cell.angle_alpha   90.00
_cell.angle_beta   90.00
_cell.angle_gamma   90.00
#
_symmetry.space_group_name_H-M   'P 1'
#
loop_
_entity.id
_entity.type
_entity.pdbx_description
1 polymer ?
#
loop_
_entity_poly.entity_id
_entity_poly.type
_entity_poly.pdbx_seq_one_letter_code
_entity_poly.pdbx_strand_id
1 'polypeptide(L)' 'MYYRKKIITDNLMVKKYDFYHPDNIFVIENGNNAAILEFLKRPYQELPEHIVKKYSFSEWIFRMLSE' A
#
# COMPACT_ATOMS: atom_id res chain seq x y z
N MET A 1 4.74 -2.01 -0.36
CA MET A 1 4.73 -2.81 -1.60
C MET A 1 6.12 -3.36 -1.85
N TYR A 2 6.91 -2.78 -2.75
CA TYR A 2 8.25 -3.27 -3.10
C TYR A 2 9.21 -3.35 -1.90
N TYR A 3 9.29 -2.29 -1.10
CA TYR A 3 10.17 -2.22 0.08
C TYR A 3 9.61 -2.87 1.34
N ARG A 4 8.44 -3.52 1.26
CA ARG A 4 7.76 -4.16 2.41
C ARG A 4 7.63 -3.25 3.64
N LYS A 5 7.42 -1.95 3.41
CA LYS A 5 7.16 -0.96 4.45
C LYS A 5 5.67 -0.77 4.66
N LYS A 6 5.30 -0.53 5.91
CA LYS A 6 3.98 -0.03 6.28
C LYS A 6 3.83 1.44 5.87
N ILE A 7 2.60 1.82 5.55
CA ILE A 7 2.24 3.16 5.11
C ILE A 7 1.16 3.70 6.04
N ILE A 8 1.30 4.95 6.43
CA ILE A 8 0.26 5.73 7.10
C ILE A 8 -0.07 6.88 6.15
N THR A 9 -1.35 7.08 5.82
CA THR A 9 -1.78 8.09 4.84
C THR A 9 -3.19 8.59 5.16
N ASP A 10 -3.54 9.79 4.72
CA ASP A 10 -4.91 10.34 4.71
C ASP A 10 -5.61 10.15 3.35
N ASN A 11 -4.89 9.64 2.35
CA ASN A 11 -5.44 9.42 1.02
C ASN A 11 -6.39 8.22 1.01
N LEU A 12 -7.69 8.49 1.09
CA LEU A 12 -8.75 7.47 1.07
C LEU A 12 -8.76 6.61 -0.20
N MET A 13 -8.24 7.12 -1.31
CA MET A 13 -8.28 6.42 -2.61
C MET A 13 -7.45 5.14 -2.59
N VAL A 14 -6.46 5.02 -1.70
CA VAL A 14 -5.64 3.80 -1.59
C VAL A 14 -6.49 2.56 -1.37
N LYS A 15 -7.63 2.67 -0.69
CA LYS A 15 -8.57 1.57 -0.43
C LYS A 15 -9.19 0.96 -1.69
N LYS A 16 -9.14 1.67 -2.82
CA LYS A 16 -9.73 1.23 -4.10
C LYS A 16 -8.77 0.41 -4.96
N TYR A 17 -7.50 0.30 -4.56
CA TYR A 17 -6.49 -0.42 -5.33
C TYR A 17 -6.30 -1.84 -4.79
N ASP A 18 -5.96 -2.76 -5.68
CA ASP A 18 -5.68 -4.18 -5.40
C ASP A 18 -4.52 -4.40 -4.43
N PHE A 19 -3.64 -3.40 -4.30
CA PHE A 19 -2.54 -3.41 -3.36
C PHE A 19 -2.94 -3.05 -1.91
N TYR A 20 -4.19 -2.63 -1.66
CA TYR A 20 -4.60 -2.26 -0.31
C TYR A 20 -4.67 -3.47 0.63
N HIS A 21 -4.00 -3.37 1.77
CA HIS A 21 -4.18 -4.29 2.89
C HIS A 21 -4.17 -3.51 4.21
N PRO A 22 -5.16 -3.69 5.11
CA PRO A 22 -5.28 -2.89 6.34
C PRO A 22 -4.12 -3.07 7.33
N ASP A 23 -3.40 -4.20 7.28
CA ASP A 23 -2.22 -4.42 8.12
C ASP A 23 -0.93 -3.80 7.53
N ASN A 24 -0.98 -3.36 6.28
CA ASN A 24 0.12 -2.70 5.58
C ASN A 24 -0.09 -1.20 5.42
N ILE A 25 -1.34 -0.76 5.30
CA ILE A 25 -1.71 0.64 5.03
C ILE A 25 -2.75 1.06 6.05
N PHE A 26 -2.38 1.98 6.93
CA PHE A 26 -3.30 2.65 7.83
C PHE A 26 -3.80 3.94 7.19
N VAL A 27 -5.12 4.10 7.11
CA VAL A 27 -5.75 5.31 6.57
C VAL A 27 -6.27 6.15 7.73
N ILE A 28 -5.76 7.37 7.87
CA ILE A 28 -6.22 8.33 8.86
C ILE A 28 -7.53 8.92 8.37
N GLU A 29 -8.61 8.67 9.11
CA GLU A 29 -9.92 9.23 8.84
C GLU A 29 -10.34 10.13 10.00
N ASN A 30 -10.86 11.31 9.68
CA ASN A 30 -11.41 12.27 10.65
C ASN A 30 -10.42 12.64 11.77
N GLY A 31 -9.12 12.66 11.48
CA GLY A 31 -8.07 12.96 12.46
C GLY A 31 -7.88 11.90 13.56
N ASN A 32 -8.54 10.74 13.46
CA ASN A 32 -8.39 9.68 14.44
C ASN A 32 -7.13 8.86 14.17
N ASN A 33 -6.17 8.98 15.08
CA ASN A 33 -4.87 8.30 15.06
C ASN A 33 -4.68 7.34 16.25
N ALA A 34 -5.71 7.11 17.06
CA ALA A 34 -5.61 6.30 18.28
C ALA A 34 -5.17 4.85 18.01
N ALA A 35 -5.49 4.33 16.81
CA ALA A 35 -5.17 2.96 16.42
C ALA A 35 -3.79 2.80 15.73
N ILE A 36 -3.00 3.87 15.55
CA ILE A 36 -1.70 3.78 14.86
C ILE A 36 -0.73 2.86 15.61
N LEU A 37 -0.67 2.93 16.94
CA LEU A 37 0.22 2.09 17.74
C LEU A 37 -0.10 0.61 17.57
N GLU A 38 -1.39 0.25 17.59
CA GLU A 38 -1.83 -1.12 17.37
C GLU A 38 -1.57 -1.58 15.93
N PHE A 39 -1.82 -0.71 14.94
CA PHE A 39 -1.46 -0.97 13.55
C PHE A 39 0.04 -1.28 13.40
N LEU A 40 0.93 -0.49 14.01
CA LEU A 40 2.38 -0.68 13.88
C LEU A 40 2.83 -2.04 14.41
N LYS A 41 2.21 -2.55 15.48
CA LYS A 41 2.53 -3.87 16.08
C LYS A 41 2.14 -5.07 15.22
N ARG A 42 1.16 -4.93 14.32
CA ARG A 42 0.72 -6.04 13.45
C ARG A 42 1.87 -6.52 12.54
N PRO A 43 1.95 -7.78 12.15
CA PRO A 43 2.91 -8.19 11.12
C PRO A 43 2.60 -7.50 9.77
N TYR A 44 3.62 -7.33 8.94
CA TYR A 44 3.40 -6.94 7.54
C TYR A 44 2.80 -8.12 6.79
N GLN A 45 1.72 -7.89 6.05
CA GLN A 45 1.13 -8.89 5.18
C GLN A 45 1.85 -8.90 3.83
N GLU A 46 2.47 -10.03 3.48
CA GLU A 46 3.05 -10.18 2.15
C GLU A 46 1.97 -10.11 1.06
N LEU A 47 2.32 -9.50 -0.06
CA LEU A 47 1.41 -9.31 -1.18
C LEU A 47 1.79 -10.21 -2.34
N PRO A 48 0.82 -10.60 -3.18
CA PRO A 48 1.12 -11.36 -4.38
C PRO A 48 2.15 -10.63 -5.25
N GLU A 49 3.15 -11.36 -5.75
CA GLU A 49 4.24 -10.78 -6.54
C GLU A 49 3.75 -10.05 -7.78
N HIS A 50 2.69 -10.55 -8.42
CA HIS A 50 2.10 -9.91 -9.60
C HIS A 50 1.54 -8.51 -9.30
N ILE A 51 1.00 -8.29 -8.09
CA ILE A 51 0.54 -6.95 -7.66
C ILE A 51 1.75 -6.05 -7.46
N VAL A 52 2.79 -6.52 -6.75
CA VAL A 52 4.01 -5.71 -6.55
C VAL A 52 4.66 -5.35 -7.89
N LYS A 53 4.72 -6.29 -8.83
CA LYS A 53 5.26 -6.09 -10.17
C LYS A 53 4.44 -5.08 -10.98
N LYS A 54 3.11 -5.16 -10.95
CA LYS A 54 2.18 -4.24 -11.64
C LYS A 54 2.45 -2.76 -11.34
N TYR A 55 2.90 -2.45 -10.12
CA TYR A 55 3.21 -1.09 -9.67
C TYR A 55 4.72 -0.82 -9.56
N SER A 56 5.56 -1.71 -10.09
CA SER A 56 7.00 -1.48 -10.14
C SER A 56 7.36 -0.42 -11.17
N PHE A 57 8.47 0.29 -10.95
CA PHE A 57 8.96 1.29 -11.90
C PHE A 57 9.22 0.70 -13.29
N SER A 58 9.78 -0.51 -13.33
CA SER A 58 10.05 -1.23 -14.58
C SER A 58 8.78 -1.51 -15.38
N GLU A 59 7.72 -2.00 -14.72
CA GLU A 59 6.44 -2.27 -15.38
C GLU A 59 5.75 -0.97 -15.83
N TRP A 60 5.85 0.10 -15.03
CA TRP A 60 5.34 1.41 -15.39
C TRP A 60 6.02 1.96 -16.65
N ILE A 61 7.36 1.92 -16.73
CA ILE A 61 8.09 2.32 -17.95
C ILE A 61 7.72 1.43 -19.13
N PHE A 62 7.68 0.11 -18.94
CA PHE A 62 7.35 -0.83 -20.02
C PHE A 62 5.98 -0.51 -20.64
N ARG A 63 4.97 -0.25 -19.80
CA ARG A 63 3.63 0.14 -20.25
C ARG A 63 3.64 1.46 -21.01
N MET A 64 4.35 2.47 -20.51
CA MET A 64 4.43 3.77 -21.18
C MET A 64 5.13 3.74 -22.54
N LEU A 65 6.14 2.88 -22.71
CA LEU A 65 6.88 2.74 -23.97
C LEU A 65 6.23 1.78 -24.97
N SER A 66 5.23 0.99 -24.51
CA SER A 66 4.48 0.04 -25.33
C SER A 66 3.13 0.60 -25.81
N GLU A 67 2.82 1.85 -25.44
CA GLU A 67 1.76 2.68 -26.03
C GLU A 67 2.28 3.39 -27.29
#